data_AF-A0AA43AX04-F1
#
_entry.id   AF-A0AA43AX04-F1
#
_cell.length_a   1.000
_cell.length_b   1.000
_cell.length_c   1.000
_cell.angle_alpha   90.00
_cell.angle_beta   90.00
_cell.angle_gamma   90.00
#
_symmetry.space_group_name_H-M   'P 1'
#
loop_
_entity.id
_entity.type
_entity.pdbx_description
1 polymer ?
#
loop_
_entity_poly.entity_id
_entity_poly.type
_entity_poly.pdbx_seq_one_letter_code
_entity_poly.pdbx_strand_id
1 'polypeptide(L)'
;MPRILAALLLTLPFASWAGDDHDDDHRHYRKHEHRYHAHKQEFWDGQCKVKREWKKNGEYKEKRKCKDRPVVYQQPYPVYTVPLPADGLLIQSQIHLRP
;
A
#
# COMPACT_ATOMS: atom_id res chain seq x y z
N MET A 1 -16.56 41.32 -75.40
CA MET A 1 -16.52 40.10 -74.56
C MET A 1 -15.07 39.80 -74.19
N PRO A 2 -14.55 40.36 -73.09
CA PRO A 2 -13.79 39.55 -72.14
C PRO A 2 -13.95 40.09 -70.70
N ARG A 3 -15.17 40.03 -70.14
CA ARG A 3 -15.41 40.41 -68.73
C ARG A 3 -15.93 39.28 -67.85
N ILE A 4 -16.14 38.09 -68.45
CA ILE A 4 -16.65 36.90 -67.76
C ILE A 4 -15.48 36.01 -67.26
N LEU A 5 -14.28 36.17 -67.79
CA LEU A 5 -13.10 35.39 -67.40
C LEU A 5 -12.48 35.80 -66.05
N ALA A 6 -12.77 37.01 -65.55
CA ALA A 6 -12.21 37.47 -64.27
C ALA A 6 -13.00 36.99 -63.04
N ALA A 7 -14.24 36.50 -63.21
CA ALA A 7 -15.10 36.10 -62.10
C ALA A 7 -14.86 34.65 -61.62
N LEU A 8 -14.17 33.83 -62.42
CA LEU A 8 -13.92 32.41 -62.11
C LEU A 8 -12.68 32.14 -61.27
N LEU A 9 -11.84 33.16 -61.02
CA LEU A 9 -10.61 33.03 -60.23
C LEU A 9 -10.78 33.39 -58.73
N LEU A 10 -11.97 33.86 -58.31
CA LEU A 10 -12.21 34.32 -56.94
C LEU A 10 -12.88 33.26 -56.03
N THR A 11 -13.19 32.06 -56.52
CA THR A 11 -13.88 31.01 -55.73
C THR A 11 -12.96 29.91 -55.18
N LEU A 12 -11.65 30.13 -55.15
CA LEU A 12 -10.71 29.19 -54.53
C LEU A 12 -9.96 29.81 -53.34
N PRO A 13 -10.63 29.95 -52.19
CA PRO A 13 -9.92 29.81 -50.93
C PRO A 13 -10.70 28.86 -50.00
N PHE A 14 -10.84 27.58 -50.37
CA PHE A 14 -11.47 26.56 -49.51
C PHE A 14 -10.66 25.27 -49.37
N ALA A 15 -9.36 25.30 -49.67
CA ALA A 15 -8.50 24.13 -49.47
C ALA A 15 -7.14 24.48 -48.86
N SER A 16 -7.09 25.55 -48.06
CA SER A 16 -5.87 25.90 -47.31
C SER A 16 -5.99 25.37 -45.89
N TRP A 17 -5.39 24.19 -45.72
CA TRP A 17 -4.95 23.58 -44.47
C TRP A 17 -6.06 23.07 -43.53
N ALA A 18 -6.42 21.78 -43.69
CA ALA A 18 -6.45 20.94 -42.51
C ALA A 18 -4.98 20.69 -42.18
N GLY A 19 -4.49 21.33 -41.13
CA GLY A 19 -3.14 21.14 -40.63
C GLY A 19 -3.26 19.99 -39.66
N ASP A 20 -2.77 18.83 -40.07
CA ASP A 20 -2.71 17.64 -39.25
C ASP A 20 -2.12 17.98 -37.87
N ASP A 21 -2.90 17.77 -36.82
CA ASP A 21 -2.47 17.83 -35.43
C ASP A 21 -1.32 16.84 -35.22
N HIS A 22 -0.09 17.33 -35.38
CA HIS A 22 1.12 16.63 -34.97
C HIS A 22 1.52 17.12 -33.58
N ASP A 23 0.81 16.62 -32.58
CA ASP A 23 1.27 16.65 -31.19
C ASP A 23 2.39 15.61 -31.04
N ASP A 24 3.61 15.99 -31.41
CA ASP A 24 4.82 15.25 -31.03
C ASP A 24 5.10 15.47 -29.53
N ASP A 25 4.25 14.88 -28.68
CA ASP A 25 4.47 14.77 -27.23
C ASP A 25 5.60 13.77 -27.00
N HIS A 26 6.84 14.22 -27.19
CA HIS A 26 8.04 13.50 -26.81
C HIS A 26 8.10 13.39 -25.29
N ARG A 27 7.32 12.45 -24.75
CA ARG A 27 7.41 12.01 -23.36
C ARG A 27 8.79 11.41 -23.16
N HIS A 28 9.70 12.22 -22.64
CA HIS A 28 10.99 11.78 -22.14
C HIS A 28 10.74 10.74 -21.05
N TYR A 29 10.77 9.48 -21.44
CA TYR A 29 10.75 8.35 -20.52
C TYR A 29 12.07 8.42 -19.74
N ARG A 30 12.05 9.09 -18.58
CA ARG A 30 13.18 9.09 -17.64
C ARG A 30 13.37 7.65 -17.21
N LYS A 31 14.32 6.98 -17.87
CA LYS A 31 14.83 5.68 -17.46
C LYS A 31 15.52 5.89 -16.11
N HIS A 32 14.77 5.70 -15.03
CA HIS A 32 15.33 5.68 -13.69
C HIS A 32 16.25 4.47 -13.59
N GLU A 33 17.54 4.71 -13.85
CA GLU A 33 18.60 3.74 -13.62
C GLU A 33 18.64 3.51 -12.10
N HIS A 34 18.12 2.36 -11.66
CA HIS A 34 18.15 1.96 -10.26
C HIS A 34 19.60 1.72 -9.84
N ARG A 35 20.31 2.78 -9.48
CA ARG A 35 21.58 2.65 -8.76
C ARG A 35 21.28 1.97 -7.44
N TYR A 36 21.66 0.70 -7.33
CA TYR A 36 21.73 -0.02 -6.08
C TYR A 36 22.76 0.66 -5.19
N HIS A 37 22.32 1.64 -4.41
CA HIS A 37 23.15 2.27 -3.40
C HIS A 37 23.30 1.29 -2.23
N ALA A 38 24.49 1.29 -1.62
CA ALA A 38 24.67 0.55 -0.38
C ALA A 38 23.89 1.30 0.71
N HIS A 39 22.87 0.66 1.27
CA HIS A 39 22.04 1.23 2.31
C HIS A 39 22.42 0.62 3.66
N LYS A 40 22.53 1.44 4.69
CA LYS A 40 22.73 0.99 6.07
C LYS A 40 21.67 1.63 6.95
N GLN A 41 20.92 0.81 7.67
CA GLN A 41 19.86 1.24 8.57
C GLN A 41 20.11 0.67 9.96
N GLU A 42 20.08 1.54 10.98
CA GLU A 42 20.13 1.12 12.39
C GLU A 42 18.85 1.58 13.07
N PHE A 43 18.09 0.64 13.65
CA PHE A 43 16.87 0.95 14.40
C PHE A 43 16.82 0.15 15.71
N TRP A 44 16.04 0.65 16.66
CA TRP A 44 15.74 -0.03 17.91
C TRP A 44 14.36 -0.65 17.83
N ASP A 45 14.31 -1.95 18.01
CA ASP A 45 13.10 -2.76 18.09
C ASP A 45 12.92 -3.21 19.54
N GLY A 46 12.26 -2.36 20.33
CA GLY A 46 12.15 -2.52 21.77
C GLY A 46 13.52 -2.57 22.46
N GLN A 47 13.87 -3.74 23.00
CA GLN A 47 15.15 -3.98 23.69
C GLN A 47 16.28 -4.41 22.74
N CYS A 48 15.98 -4.52 21.44
CA CYS A 48 16.90 -5.02 20.43
C CYS A 48 17.39 -3.91 19.50
N LYS A 49 18.71 -3.78 19.37
CA LYS A 49 19.32 -2.95 18.33
C LYS A 49 19.48 -3.76 17.05
N VAL A 50 18.80 -3.37 15.98
CA VAL A 50 18.86 -4.03 14.68
C VAL A 50 19.68 -3.16 13.73
N LYS A 51 20.69 -3.77 13.10
CA LYS A 51 21.50 -3.14 12.05
C LYS A 51 21.34 -3.93 10.76
N ARG A 52 20.82 -3.29 9.71
CA ARG A 52 20.62 -3.86 8.38
C ARG A 52 21.53 -3.16 7.39
N GLU A 53 22.33 -3.93 6.67
CA GLU A 53 23.24 -3.46 5.62
C GLU A 53 22.89 -4.16 4.30
N TRP A 54 22.55 -3.37 3.30
CA TRP A 54 22.36 -3.81 1.92
C TRP A 54 23.58 -3.38 1.12
N LYS A 55 24.33 -4.35 0.60
CA LYS A 55 25.47 -4.07 -0.28
C LYS A 55 24.99 -3.89 -1.72
N LYS A 56 25.82 -3.23 -2.55
CA LYS A 56 25.54 -2.97 -3.97
C LYS A 56 25.36 -4.23 -4.81
N ASN A 57 25.93 -5.35 -4.38
CA ASN A 57 25.83 -6.68 -5.01
C ASN A 57 24.56 -7.45 -4.59
N GLY A 58 23.66 -6.84 -3.82
CA GLY A 58 22.46 -7.50 -3.30
C GLY A 58 22.69 -8.33 -2.02
N GLU A 59 23.92 -8.38 -1.48
CA GLU A 59 24.19 -9.09 -0.24
C GLU A 59 23.58 -8.33 0.95
N TYR A 60 22.69 -9.00 1.68
CA TYR A 60 22.01 -8.47 2.85
C TYR A 60 22.64 -9.01 4.14
N LYS A 61 22.99 -8.11 5.07
CA LYS A 61 23.45 -8.48 6.42
C LYS A 61 22.58 -7.82 7.47
N GLU A 62 21.93 -8.63 8.30
CA GLU A 62 21.24 -8.16 9.50
C GLU A 62 21.96 -8.63 10.75
N LYS A 63 22.25 -7.70 11.66
CA LYS A 63 22.73 -8.00 13.02
C LYS A 63 21.68 -7.52 14.01
N ARG A 64 21.09 -8.44 14.77
CA ARG A 64 20.19 -8.13 15.89
C ARG A 64 20.95 -8.32 17.20
N LYS A 65 21.01 -7.28 18.03
CA LYS A 65 21.58 -7.32 19.38
C LYS A 65 20.49 -6.96 20.37
N CYS A 66 19.88 -7.98 20.98
CA CYS A 66 18.90 -7.81 22.05
C CYS A 66 19.61 -7.68 23.39
N LYS A 67 19.17 -6.73 24.22
CA LYS A 67 19.46 -6.77 25.65
C LYS A 67 18.52 -7.79 26.27
N ASP A 68 19.02 -8.63 27.17
CA ASP A 68 18.19 -9.56 27.93
C ASP A 68 17.09 -8.79 28.66
N ARG A 69 15.85 -9.25 28.48
CA ARG A 69 14.73 -8.78 29.29
C ARG A 69 14.89 -9.40 30.67
N PRO A 70 14.80 -8.64 31.77
CA PRO A 70 14.71 -9.27 33.07
C PRO A 70 13.51 -10.21 33.07
N VAL A 71 13.72 -11.47 33.49
CA VAL A 71 12.64 -12.42 33.70
C VAL A 71 11.82 -11.90 34.88
N VAL A 72 10.67 -11.29 34.58
CA VAL A 72 9.70 -10.92 35.61
C VAL A 72 8.97 -12.21 35.97
N TYR A 73 9.24 -12.75 37.15
CA TYR A 73 8.39 -13.78 37.72
C TYR A 73 7.04 -13.15 38.04
N GLN A 74 6.06 -13.39 37.17
CA GLN A 74 4.67 -13.08 37.47
C GLN A 74 4.19 -14.14 38.46
N GLN A 75 4.01 -13.78 39.72
CA GLN A 75 3.34 -14.69 40.64
C GLN A 75 1.92 -14.97 40.14
N PRO A 76 1.49 -16.25 40.06
CA PRO A 76 0.10 -16.56 39.74
C PRO A 76 -0.80 -15.98 40.85
N TYR A 77 -1.88 -15.31 40.45
CA TYR A 77 -2.90 -14.87 41.40
C TYR A 77 -3.63 -16.10 41.97
N PRO A 78 -3.97 -16.11 43.28
CA PRO A 78 -4.79 -17.18 43.84
C PRO A 78 -6.17 -17.16 43.18
N VAL A 79 -6.60 -18.29 42.63
CA VAL A 79 -7.96 -18.48 42.11
C VAL A 79 -8.81 -19.05 43.24
N TYR A 80 -9.76 -18.26 43.74
CA TYR A 80 -10.79 -18.76 44.65
C TYR A 80 -11.92 -19.38 43.83
N THR A 81 -12.11 -20.69 43.93
CA THR A 81 -13.31 -21.36 43.41
C THR A 81 -14.42 -21.27 44.46
N VAL A 82 -15.52 -20.61 44.11
CA VAL A 82 -16.74 -20.70 44.91
C VAL A 82 -17.42 -22.02 44.55
N PRO A 83 -17.73 -22.90 45.51
CA PRO A 83 -18.50 -24.10 45.22
C PRO A 83 -19.88 -23.70 44.70
N LEU A 84 -20.26 -24.25 43.54
CA LEU A 84 -21.59 -24.04 42.97
C LEU A 84 -22.62 -24.65 43.95
N PRO A 85 -23.62 -23.90 44.43
CA PRO A 85 -24.65 -24.47 45.29
C PRO A 85 -25.37 -25.61 44.57
N ALA A 86 -25.50 -26.76 45.24
CA ALA A 86 -26.15 -27.96 44.69
C ALA A 86 -27.64 -27.74 44.36
N ASP A 87 -28.24 -26.70 44.94
CA ASP A 87 -29.68 -26.45 44.91
C ASP A 87 -30.09 -25.47 43.79
N GLY A 88 -29.47 -25.62 42.62
CA GLY A 88 -29.84 -24.86 41.42
C GLY A 88 -31.26 -25.23 40.96
N LEU A 89 -32.18 -24.27 41.02
CA LEU A 89 -33.56 -24.45 40.56
C LEU A 89 -33.56 -24.52 39.01
N LEU A 90 -33.64 -25.74 38.47
CA LEU A 90 -33.80 -25.98 37.03
C LEU A 90 -35.22 -25.61 36.61
N ILE A 91 -35.40 -24.41 36.05
CA ILE A 91 -36.68 -24.02 35.44
C ILE A 91 -36.80 -24.75 34.10
N GLN A 92 -37.58 -25.82 34.07
CA GLN A 92 -37.88 -26.56 32.85
C GLN A 92 -38.92 -25.76 32.03
N SER A 93 -38.47 -25.10 30.95
CA SER A 93 -39.30 -24.25 30.09
C SER A 93 -40.18 -25.05 29.11
N GLN A 94 -41.00 -25.98 29.62
CA GLN A 94 -41.92 -26.70 28.74
C GLN A 94 -43.13 -25.80 28.44
N ILE A 95 -43.17 -25.24 27.23
CA ILE A 95 -44.28 -24.43 26.72
C ILE A 95 -45.35 -25.39 26.19
N HIS A 96 -46.53 -25.40 26.81
CA HIS A 96 -47.69 -26.17 26.33
C HIS A 96 -48.67 -25.22 25.63
N LEU A 97 -48.73 -25.29 24.31
CA LEU A 97 -49.73 -24.56 23.51
C LEU A 97 -51.04 -25.35 23.56
N ARG A 98 -52.10 -24.76 24.12
CA ARG A 98 -53.47 -25.31 24.01
C ARG A 98 -54.02 -24.99 22.61
N PRO A 99 -54.81 -25.92 22.02
CA PRO A 99 -55.36 -25.77 20.67
C PRO A 99 -56.34 -24.60 20.54
#